data_AF-V5RJ14-F1
#
_entry.id   AF-V5RJ14-F1
#
_cell.length_a   1.000
_cell.length_b   1.000
_cell.length_c   1.000
_cell.angle_alpha   90.00
_cell.angle_beta   90.00
_cell.angle_gamma   90.00
#
_symmetry.space_group_name_H-M   'P 1'
#
loop_
_entity.id
_entity.type
_entity.pdbx_description
1 polymer ?
#
loop_
_entity_poly.entity_id
_entity_poly.type
_entity_poly.pdbx_seq_one_letter_code
_entity_poly.pdbx_strand_id
1 'polypeptide(L)'
;MAKDLNNVVKITSVDKGDFSPILNALDSGKTILLAVKKGELTSSSLENGRIELLNAYCEFKETSEICGICGCGETADTLIYIWR
;
A
#
# COMPACT_ATOMS: atom_id res chain seq x y z
N MET A 1 -5.13 -4.67 14.17
CA MET A 1 -5.47 -6.03 13.76
C MET A 1 -4.20 -6.70 13.22
N ALA A 2 -4.25 -8.00 12.95
CA ALA A 2 -3.11 -8.73 12.40
C ALA A 2 -3.21 -8.78 10.87
N LYS A 3 -2.06 -8.89 10.20
CA LYS A 3 -2.00 -9.16 8.76
C LYS A 3 -2.74 -10.45 8.44
N ASP A 4 -3.74 -10.38 7.58
CA ASP A 4 -4.55 -11.50 7.12
C ASP A 4 -4.41 -11.68 5.61
N LEU A 5 -3.60 -12.66 5.23
CA LEU A 5 -3.35 -12.98 3.83
C LEU A 5 -4.53 -13.70 3.14
N ASN A 6 -5.53 -14.16 3.89
CA ASN A 6 -6.76 -14.73 3.32
C ASN A 6 -7.81 -13.65 2.99
N ASN A 7 -7.62 -12.42 3.50
CA ASN A 7 -8.51 -11.29 3.31
C ASN A 7 -7.76 -10.09 2.71
N VAL A 8 -7.14 -10.32 1.55
CA VAL A 8 -6.35 -9.32 0.83
C VAL A 8 -7.16 -8.66 -0.27
N VAL A 9 -7.22 -7.33 -0.25
CA VAL A 9 -7.73 -6.53 -1.38
C VAL A 9 -6.55 -5.96 -2.15
N LYS A 10 -6.50 -6.21 -3.46
CA LYS A 10 -5.45 -5.65 -4.32
C LYS A 10 -5.90 -4.28 -4.84
N ILE A 11 -5.10 -3.25 -4.58
CA ILE A 11 -5.29 -1.88 -5.06
C ILE A 11 -4.07 -1.51 -5.89
N THR A 12 -4.20 -1.58 -7.21
CA THR A 12 -3.09 -1.28 -8.14
C THR A 12 -3.10 0.13 -8.67
N SER A 13 -4.23 0.82 -8.61
CA SER A 13 -4.35 2.19 -9.13
C SER A 13 -5.07 3.04 -8.10
N VAL A 14 -4.43 4.14 -7.71
CA VAL A 14 -5.02 5.17 -6.87
C VAL A 14 -5.26 6.39 -7.75
N ASP A 15 -6.53 6.75 -7.96
CA ASP A 15 -6.87 7.89 -8.82
C ASP A 15 -6.56 9.20 -8.09
N LYS A 16 -5.48 9.87 -8.51
CA LYS A 16 -5.13 11.26 -8.13
C LYS A 16 -5.25 11.59 -6.63
N GLY A 17 -4.80 10.69 -5.76
CA GLY A 17 -4.82 10.89 -4.31
C GLY A 17 -6.15 10.56 -3.62
N ASP A 18 -7.09 9.88 -4.29
CA ASP A 18 -8.24 9.28 -3.61
C ASP A 18 -7.81 8.05 -2.81
N PHE A 19 -7.49 8.26 -1.54
CA PHE A 19 -7.17 7.20 -0.59
C PHE A 19 -8.41 6.56 0.04
N SER A 20 -9.63 6.99 -0.30
CA SER A 20 -10.87 6.46 0.31
C SER A 20 -10.99 4.94 0.20
N PRO A 21 -10.68 4.29 -0.95
CA PRO A 21 -10.72 2.83 -1.05
C PRO A 21 -9.75 2.13 -0.11
N ILE A 22 -8.59 2.74 0.12
CA ILE A 22 -7.55 2.21 1.01
C ILE A 22 -8.01 2.34 2.46
N LEU A 23 -8.47 3.54 2.87
CA LEU A 23 -8.94 3.81 4.23
C LEU A 23 -10.13 2.91 4.58
N ASN A 24 -11.13 2.82 3.70
CA ASN A 24 -12.30 1.96 3.91
C ASN A 24 -11.92 0.48 4.07
N ALA A 25 -10.95 -0.01 3.29
CA ALA A 25 -10.49 -1.39 3.40
C ALA A 25 -9.72 -1.63 4.71
N LEU A 26 -8.87 -0.68 5.13
CA LEU A 26 -8.17 -0.74 6.43
C LEU A 26 -9.14 -0.67 7.61
N ASP A 27 -10.14 0.20 7.56
CA ASP A 27 -11.18 0.34 8.60
C ASP A 27 -12.06 -0.90 8.69
N SER A 28 -12.26 -1.60 7.57
CA SER A 28 -12.94 -2.89 7.52
C SER A 28 -12.07 -4.07 7.98
N GLY A 29 -10.83 -3.81 8.44
CA GLY A 29 -9.90 -4.83 8.91
C GLY A 29 -9.29 -5.70 7.82
N LYS A 30 -9.31 -5.26 6.56
CA LYS A 30 -8.72 -5.99 5.44
C LYS A 30 -7.22 -5.72 5.36
N THR A 31 -6.48 -6.71 4.88
CA THR A 31 -5.11 -6.48 4.40
C THR A 31 -5.19 -5.98 2.97
N ILE A 32 -4.32 -5.06 2.59
CA ILE A 32 -4.32 -4.49 1.25
C ILE A 32 -2.97 -4.79 0.61
N LEU A 33 -3.02 -5.22 -0.65
CA LEU A 33 -1.86 -5.28 -1.51
C LEU A 33 -1.85 -4.03 -2.39
N LEU A 34 -1.01 -3.05 -2.02
CA LEU A 34 -0.97 -1.73 -2.64
C LEU A 34 0.19 -1.62 -3.62
N ALA A 35 -0.07 -1.08 -4.81
CA ALA A 35 0.95 -0.67 -5.76
C ALA A 35 1.44 0.74 -5.44
N VAL A 36 2.75 0.87 -5.24
CA VAL A 36 3.43 2.12 -4.90
C VAL A 36 4.68 2.30 -5.77
N LYS A 37 5.07 3.56 -5.95
CA LYS A 37 6.41 3.88 -6.46
C LYS A 37 7.40 3.74 -5.32
N LYS A 38 8.52 3.03 -5.55
CA LYS A 38 9.65 3.03 -4.62
C LYS A 38 10.36 4.38 -4.67
N GLY A 39 10.01 5.23 -3.71
CA GLY A 39 10.70 6.50 -3.43
C GLY A 39 11.23 6.53 -2.00
N GLU A 40 11.75 7.68 -1.58
CA GLU A 40 12.29 7.88 -0.22
C GLU A 40 11.23 7.61 0.86
N LEU A 41 10.01 8.13 0.68
CA LEU A 41 8.91 7.95 1.65
C LEU A 41 8.48 6.48 1.79
N THR A 42 8.34 5.77 0.66
CA THR A 42 7.98 4.35 0.65
C THR A 42 9.09 3.52 1.29
N SER A 43 10.35 3.83 1.00
CA SER A 43 11.51 3.11 1.55
C SER A 43 11.61 3.31 3.06
N SER A 44 11.47 4.55 3.54
CA SER A 44 11.46 4.85 4.98
C SER A 44 10.27 4.19 5.70
N SER A 45 9.09 4.17 5.07
CA SER A 45 7.92 3.49 5.65
C SER A 45 8.15 1.99 5.77
N LEU A 46 8.74 1.36 4.74
CA LEU A 46 9.09 -0.07 4.75
C LEU A 46 10.15 -0.40 5.79
N GLU A 47 11.16 0.45 5.97
CA GLU A 47 12.18 0.29 7.01
C GLU A 47 11.58 0.40 8.42
N ASN A 48 10.66 1.34 8.62
CA ASN A 48 9.95 1.51 9.89
C ASN A 48 8.82 0.48 10.10
N GLY A 49 8.47 -0.29 9.06
CA GLY A 49 7.34 -1.23 9.06
C GLY A 49 5.98 -0.54 9.20
N ARG A 50 5.89 0.77 8.96
CA ARG A 50 4.69 1.58 9.19
C ARG A 50 4.62 2.76 8.22
N ILE A 51 3.40 3.03 7.74
CA ILE A 51 3.05 4.21 6.97
C ILE A 51 2.27 5.16 7.89
N GLU A 52 2.93 6.24 8.32
CA GLU A 52 2.35 7.23 9.24
C GLU A 52 1.08 7.87 8.66
N LEU A 53 1.09 8.23 7.37
CA LEU A 53 -0.06 8.88 6.71
C LEU A 53 -1.35 8.05 6.80
N LEU A 54 -1.23 6.73 6.75
CA LEU A 54 -2.36 5.80 6.77
C LEU A 54 -2.60 5.21 8.16
N ASN A 55 -1.74 5.53 9.12
CA ASN A 55 -1.70 4.91 10.44
C ASN A 55 -1.76 3.37 10.34
N ALA A 56 -0.95 2.80 9.44
CA ALA A 56 -1.02 1.39 9.05
C ALA A 56 0.38 0.77 9.04
N TYR A 57 0.47 -0.50 9.40
CA TYR A 57 1.67 -1.31 9.21
C TYR A 57 1.89 -1.57 7.73
N CYS A 58 3.14 -1.74 7.32
CA CYS A 58 3.47 -2.11 5.96
C CYS A 58 4.62 -3.12 5.88
N GLU A 59 4.62 -3.91 4.81
CA GLU A 59 5.66 -4.88 4.51
C GLU A 59 5.90 -4.97 3.00
N PHE A 60 7.16 -5.11 2.61
CA PHE A 60 7.53 -5.30 1.21
C PHE A 60 7.06 -6.67 0.71
N LYS A 61 6.48 -6.72 -0.48
CA LYS A 61 6.17 -7.99 -1.16
C LYS A 61 7.13 -8.27 -2.30
N GLU A 62 7.11 -7.42 -3.33
CA GLU A 62 7.87 -7.63 -4.56
C GLU A 62 8.03 -6.32 -5.35
N THR A 63 9.02 -6.32 -6.25
CA THR A 63 9.24 -5.25 -7.23
C THR A 63 8.88 -5.80 -8.61
N SER A 64 8.22 -5.00 -9.45
CA SER A 64 7.82 -5.34 -10.82
C SER A 64 7.99 -4.12 -11.72
N GLU A 65 8.24 -4.30 -13.03
CA GLU A 65 8.47 -3.18 -13.95
C GLU A 65 7.29 -2.19 -13.98
N ILE A 66 6.05 -2.70 -13.99
CA ILE A 66 4.83 -1.90 -13.90
C ILE A 66 3.78 -2.70 -13.12
N CYS A 67 3.45 -2.26 -11.90
CA CYS A 67 2.42 -2.88 -11.08
C CYS A 67 1.17 -2.01 -10.88
N GLY A 68 1.17 -0.78 -11.42
CA GLY A 68 0.00 0.08 -11.48
C GLY A 68 0.33 1.57 -11.38
N ILE A 69 -0.52 2.35 -10.70
CA ILE A 69 -0.39 3.79 -10.52
C ILE A 69 -0.37 4.11 -9.03
N CYS A 70 0.73 4.71 -8.58
CA CYS A 70 0.90 5.18 -7.21
C CYS A 70 -0.03 6.37 -6.92
N GLY A 71 -0.40 6.60 -5.66
CA GLY A 71 -1.21 7.76 -5.26
C GLY A 71 -0.61 9.12 -5.61
N CYS A 72 0.71 9.20 -5.86
CA CYS A 72 1.36 10.41 -6.39
C CYS A 72 1.14 10.64 -7.89
N GLY A 73 0.49 9.72 -8.61
CA GLY A 73 0.27 9.77 -10.05
C GLY A 73 1.39 9.15 -10.89
N GLU A 74 2.50 8.73 -10.27
CA GLU A 74 3.59 8.04 -10.97
C GLU A 74 3.30 6.55 -11.15
N THR A 75 3.99 5.94 -12.13
CA THR A 75 3.95 4.49 -12.34
C THR A 75 4.49 3.75 -11.12
N ALA A 76 3.68 2.89 -10.54
CA ALA A 76 4.09 2.03 -9.44
C ALA A 76 4.95 0.88 -9.94
N ASP A 77 6.07 0.64 -9.24
CA ASP A 77 7.04 -0.41 -9.53
C ASP A 77 7.18 -1.41 -8.37
N THR A 78 6.46 -1.20 -7.26
CA THR A 78 6.59 -1.98 -6.05
C THR A 78 5.23 -2.31 -5.47
N LEU A 79 5.08 -3.56 -5.01
CA LEU A 79 3.92 -4.01 -4.28
C LEU A 79 4.26 -4.16 -2.81
N ILE A 80 3.40 -3.60 -1.95
CA ILE A 80 3.53 -3.67 -0.50
C ILE A 80 2.23 -4.18 0.11
N TYR A 81 2.33 -4.94 1.20
CA TYR A 81 1.20 -5.22 2.05
C TYR A 81 1.02 -4.07 3.04
N ILE A 82 -0.23 -3.66 3.28
CA ILE A 82 -0.58 -2.71 4.34
C ILE A 82 -1.78 -3.23 5.13
N TRP A 83 -1.77 -3.02 6.45
CA TRP A 83 -2.85 -3.43 7.36
C TRP A 83 -2.83 -2.57 8.64
N ARG A 84 -3.91 -2.60 9.42
CA ARG A 84 -3.98 -1.96 10.74
C ARG A 84 -4.07 -3.00 11.83
#